data_AF-A0A6J7J3E9-F1
#
_entry.id   AF-A0A6J7J3E9-F1
#
_cell.length_a   1.000
_cell.length_b   1.000
_cell.length_c   1.000
_cell.angle_alpha   90.00
_cell.angle_beta   90.00
_cell.angle_gamma   90.00
#
_symmetry.space_group_name_H-M   'P 1'
#
loop_
_entity.id
_entity.type
_entity.pdbx_description
1 polymer ?
#
loop_
_entity_poly.entity_id
_entity_poly.type
_entity_poly.pdbx_seq_one_letter_code
_entity_poly.pdbx_strand_id
1 'polypeptide(L)'
;MTVFTAARSRGAVVLAAAAVLAVGAGSGAVAGSMLTGDDIKNRSIEGVDLATGAVNSAKVENGSLQLKDLDPEVTEKLGTPGSNGANGTNGANGAAGPKGDKGDAGPQGPQGPQGPEGPQGPKGESGTATYAGPNWSVIDRNVIGAGDAALRSGPTSSWPGAEAVEPPMGVGSLGLRTASATDKTSFGNEVDFQGDALSSISSVSFWEYTTGENRAKYVDNAASVAMEINPGNGKQTYSTLNFVVRNLPANVWTEVTTESASWYLTGAAGTETGCNQTTYCTLEQVQAKLPDATLYTVAISKGRDYAFSGAVDALQIGSTTYDFEPFGVVAKTD
;
A
#
# COMPACT_ATOMS: atom_id res chain seq x y z
N MET A 1 26.72 5.06 -12.86
CA MET A 1 26.59 5.96 -11.71
C MET A 1 25.46 6.95 -12.00
N THR A 2 24.22 6.44 -12.12
CA THR A 2 22.98 7.22 -12.42
C THR A 2 21.79 6.25 -12.49
N VAL A 3 21.44 5.58 -11.40
CA VAL A 3 20.11 4.96 -11.26
C VAL A 3 19.76 5.06 -9.77
N PHE A 4 18.65 5.72 -9.45
CA PHE A 4 18.02 5.81 -8.11
C PHE A 4 18.52 6.78 -7.02
N THR A 5 19.20 7.90 -7.33
CA THR A 5 19.26 9.06 -6.39
C THR A 5 17.93 9.85 -6.31
N ALA A 6 16.83 9.23 -6.71
CA ALA A 6 15.51 9.81 -6.64
C ALA A 6 14.56 8.77 -6.05
N ALA A 7 14.57 8.65 -4.72
CA ALA A 7 13.29 8.61 -4.00
C ALA A 7 12.38 9.62 -4.71
N ARG A 8 11.12 9.26 -5.02
CA ARG A 8 10.17 10.16 -5.69
C ARG A 8 10.07 11.49 -4.92
N SER A 9 10.97 12.42 -5.24
CA SER A 9 11.00 13.79 -4.79
C SER A 9 10.03 14.56 -5.68
N ARG A 10 8.77 14.14 -5.69
CA ARG A 10 7.67 15.01 -6.12
C ARG A 10 7.32 15.93 -4.95
N GLY A 11 8.30 16.73 -4.58
CA GLY A 11 8.22 17.87 -3.69
C GLY A 11 8.75 19.12 -4.39
N ALA A 12 8.44 19.29 -5.68
CA ALA A 12 8.57 20.57 -6.35
C ALA A 12 7.21 21.26 -6.32
N VAL A 13 6.91 21.88 -5.18
CA VAL A 13 5.98 23.02 -5.14
C VAL A 13 6.61 24.09 -6.02
N VAL A 14 6.11 24.24 -7.25
CA VAL A 14 6.38 25.43 -8.05
C VAL A 14 5.62 26.58 -7.39
N LEU A 15 6.35 27.30 -6.53
CA LEU A 15 6.06 28.67 -6.17
C LEU A 15 6.10 29.52 -7.45
N ALA A 16 4.95 29.70 -8.09
CA ALA A 16 4.71 30.86 -8.95
C ALA A 16 4.08 31.95 -8.08
N ALA A 17 4.91 32.66 -7.33
CA ALA A 17 4.52 33.91 -6.71
C ALA A 17 4.63 35.05 -7.74
N ALA A 18 3.49 35.63 -8.11
CA ALA A 18 3.23 37.08 -8.25
C ALA A 18 1.91 37.25 -9.05
N ALA A 19 0.93 38.06 -8.66
CA ALA A 19 1.01 39.27 -7.88
C ALA A 19 -0.23 39.45 -6.98
N VAL A 20 0.03 39.98 -5.79
CA VAL A 20 -0.96 40.52 -4.86
C VAL A 20 -1.54 41.81 -5.44
N LEU A 21 -2.86 41.92 -5.51
CA LEU A 21 -3.57 43.19 -5.34
C LEU A 21 -4.62 43.00 -4.25
N ALA A 22 -4.26 43.40 -3.05
CA ALA A 22 -5.23 43.72 -2.01
C ALA A 22 -5.77 45.14 -2.31
N VAL A 23 -7.09 45.32 -2.22
CA VAL A 23 -7.77 46.38 -1.44
C VAL A 23 -9.25 46.36 -1.81
N GLY A 24 -10.11 46.41 -0.78
CA GLY A 24 -11.37 47.14 -0.86
C GLY A 24 -12.62 46.33 -0.56
N ALA A 25 -13.23 46.62 0.58
CA ALA A 25 -14.61 46.26 0.89
C ALA A 25 -15.57 46.69 -0.23
N GLY A 26 -16.47 45.80 -0.66
CA GLY A 26 -17.54 46.13 -1.58
C GLY A 26 -17.98 44.94 -2.43
N SER A 27 -19.25 44.58 -2.32
CA SER A 27 -19.97 43.53 -3.04
C SER A 27 -19.58 43.38 -4.52
N GLY A 28 -19.21 42.16 -4.95
CA GLY A 28 -19.03 41.81 -6.36
C GLY A 28 -18.25 40.51 -6.54
N ALA A 29 -18.78 39.59 -7.34
CA ALA A 29 -18.35 38.19 -7.44
C ALA A 29 -16.86 37.97 -7.76
N VAL A 30 -16.22 37.02 -7.06
CA VAL A 30 -14.96 36.40 -7.50
C VAL A 30 -15.24 35.51 -8.71
N ALA A 31 -14.81 35.95 -9.88
CA ALA A 31 -14.73 35.08 -11.05
C ALA A 31 -13.63 34.04 -10.79
N GLY A 32 -14.03 32.85 -10.31
CA GLY A 32 -13.14 31.69 -10.30
C GLY A 32 -12.77 31.35 -11.74
N SER A 33 -11.46 31.25 -12.01
CA SER A 33 -10.97 30.69 -13.27
C SER A 33 -11.53 29.27 -13.43
N MET A 34 -12.49 29.10 -14.33
CA MET A 34 -13.03 27.80 -14.68
C MET A 34 -11.97 27.05 -15.50
N LEU A 35 -11.64 25.82 -15.09
CA LEU A 35 -10.89 24.90 -15.93
C LEU A 35 -11.66 24.69 -17.24
N THR A 36 -11.01 24.91 -18.37
CA THR A 36 -11.58 24.70 -19.70
C THR A 36 -11.08 23.39 -20.30
N GLY A 37 -11.71 22.91 -21.37
CA GLY A 37 -11.26 21.70 -22.07
C GLY A 37 -9.81 21.79 -22.57
N ASP A 38 -9.32 23.00 -22.84
CA ASP A 38 -7.94 23.25 -23.29
C ASP A 38 -6.90 23.04 -22.18
N ASP A 39 -7.32 23.11 -20.90
CA ASP A 39 -6.49 22.84 -19.73
C ASP A 39 -6.38 21.31 -19.45
N ILE A 40 -7.24 20.50 -20.07
CA ILE A 40 -7.23 19.03 -19.98
C ILE A 40 -6.39 18.48 -21.14
N LYS A 41 -5.14 18.10 -20.85
CA LYS A 41 -4.22 17.48 -21.82
C LYS A 41 -4.23 15.96 -21.65
N ASN A 42 -3.68 15.25 -22.64
CA ASN A 42 -3.57 13.79 -22.66
C ASN A 42 -3.13 13.21 -21.30
N ARG A 43 -4.07 12.63 -20.56
CA ARG A 43 -3.88 12.04 -19.22
C ARG A 43 -3.40 13.03 -18.13
N SER A 44 -3.66 14.32 -18.27
CA SER A 44 -3.28 15.33 -17.26
C SER A 44 -4.20 15.34 -16.04
N ILE A 45 -5.32 14.63 -16.11
CA ILE A 45 -6.25 14.40 -15.00
C ILE A 45 -6.33 12.89 -14.80
N GLU A 46 -5.80 12.41 -13.69
CA GLU A 46 -5.84 11.01 -13.28
C GLU A 46 -7.01 10.77 -12.32
N GLY A 47 -7.33 9.50 -12.04
CA GLY A 47 -8.42 9.16 -11.11
C GLY A 47 -8.23 9.74 -9.71
N VAL A 48 -6.98 10.00 -9.30
CA VAL A 48 -6.64 10.64 -8.01
C VAL A 48 -6.98 12.13 -7.98
N ASP A 49 -7.03 12.80 -9.13
CA ASP A 49 -7.40 14.22 -9.27
C ASP A 49 -8.94 14.41 -9.24
N LEU A 50 -9.69 13.31 -9.32
CA LEU A 50 -11.15 13.30 -9.29
C LEU A 50 -11.65 12.90 -7.91
N ALA A 51 -12.38 13.79 -7.25
CA ALA A 51 -13.07 13.45 -6.01
C ALA A 51 -14.07 12.30 -6.25
N THR A 52 -14.27 11.43 -5.26
CA THR A 52 -15.26 10.35 -5.33
C THR A 52 -16.65 10.91 -5.66
N GLY A 53 -17.26 10.40 -6.74
CA GLY A 53 -18.56 10.88 -7.24
C GLY A 53 -18.50 12.18 -8.05
N ALA A 54 -17.31 12.70 -8.37
CA ALA A 54 -17.12 13.85 -9.25
C ALA A 54 -17.73 13.60 -10.64
N VAL A 55 -17.57 12.38 -11.16
CA VAL A 55 -18.24 11.87 -12.36
C VAL A 55 -19.24 10.80 -11.93
N ASN A 56 -20.51 10.97 -12.25
CA ASN A 56 -21.57 10.01 -11.96
C ASN A 56 -22.64 10.07 -13.06
N SER A 57 -23.58 9.12 -13.04
CA SER A 57 -24.62 9.01 -14.08
C SER A 57 -25.54 10.24 -14.19
N ALA A 58 -25.63 11.08 -13.15
CA ALA A 58 -26.38 12.34 -13.21
C ALA A 58 -25.59 13.49 -13.85
N LYS A 59 -24.27 13.37 -13.95
CA LYS A 59 -23.35 14.38 -14.52
C LYS A 59 -22.81 14.01 -15.91
N VAL A 60 -22.96 12.75 -16.31
CA VAL A 60 -22.62 12.28 -17.66
C VAL A 60 -23.87 12.36 -18.51
N GLU A 61 -23.91 13.29 -19.46
CA GLU A 61 -25.05 13.45 -20.37
C GLU A 61 -25.06 12.36 -21.45
N ASN A 62 -26.25 11.99 -21.92
CA ASN A 62 -26.37 10.98 -22.96
C ASN A 62 -25.73 11.48 -24.27
N GLY A 63 -24.83 10.69 -24.85
CA GLY A 63 -24.09 11.04 -26.07
C GLY A 63 -22.85 11.93 -25.85
N SER A 64 -22.54 12.31 -24.60
CA SER A 64 -21.32 13.07 -24.26
C SER A 64 -20.03 12.26 -24.38
N LEU A 65 -20.12 10.93 -24.36
CA LEU A 65 -19.03 10.00 -24.62
C LEU A 65 -19.40 9.11 -25.81
N GLN A 66 -18.59 9.12 -26.86
CA GLN A 66 -18.75 8.25 -28.02
C GLN A 66 -17.71 7.13 -27.96
N LEU A 67 -17.99 6.02 -28.66
CA LEU A 67 -17.08 4.87 -28.68
C LEU A 67 -15.67 5.23 -29.19
N LYS A 68 -15.57 6.20 -30.10
CA LYS A 68 -14.29 6.76 -30.59
C LYS A 68 -13.47 7.50 -29.53
N ASP A 69 -14.10 7.89 -28.42
CA ASP A 69 -13.48 8.62 -27.32
C ASP A 69 -12.97 7.65 -26.23
N LEU A 70 -13.27 6.36 -26.36
CA LEU A 70 -12.82 5.31 -25.46
C LEU A 70 -11.51 4.70 -25.95
N ASP A 71 -10.70 4.23 -25.00
CA ASP A 71 -9.48 3.48 -25.29
C ASP A 71 -9.82 2.21 -26.12
N PRO A 72 -8.95 1.81 -27.08
CA PRO A 72 -9.16 0.61 -27.88
C PRO A 72 -9.43 -0.66 -27.05
N GLU A 73 -8.80 -0.81 -25.89
CA GLU A 73 -9.00 -1.98 -25.02
C GLU A 73 -10.42 -2.01 -24.40
N VAL A 74 -10.97 -0.83 -24.08
CA VAL A 74 -12.33 -0.68 -23.55
C VAL A 74 -13.36 -0.90 -24.66
N THR A 75 -13.07 -0.43 -25.87
CA THR A 75 -13.91 -0.62 -27.06
C THR A 75 -14.04 -2.10 -27.42
N GLU A 76 -12.95 -2.87 -27.31
CA GLU A 76 -12.94 -4.32 -27.55
C GLU A 76 -13.83 -5.08 -26.56
N LYS A 77 -13.78 -4.73 -25.27
CA LYS A 77 -14.62 -5.36 -24.22
C LYS A 77 -16.10 -5.02 -24.37
N LEU A 78 -16.44 -3.80 -24.81
CA LEU A 78 -17.83 -3.37 -25.05
C LEU A 78 -18.42 -3.93 -26.37
N GLY A 79 -17.58 -4.40 -27.28
CA GLY A 79 -17.98 -4.92 -28.60
C GLY A 79 -18.62 -6.30 -28.60
N THR A 80 -18.74 -6.97 -27.45
CA THR A 80 -19.44 -8.27 -27.35
C THR A 80 -20.89 -8.05 -26.93
N PRO A 81 -21.90 -8.32 -27.79
CA PRO A 81 -23.29 -8.20 -27.39
C PRO A 81 -23.63 -9.21 -26.29
N GLY A 82 -24.09 -8.74 -25.14
CA GLY A 82 -24.71 -9.60 -24.13
C GLY A 82 -25.96 -10.28 -24.70
N SER A 83 -26.26 -11.50 -24.27
CA SER A 83 -27.48 -12.21 -24.67
C SER A 83 -28.71 -11.42 -24.24
N ASN A 84 -29.62 -11.12 -25.18
CA ASN A 84 -30.90 -10.49 -24.86
C ASN A 84 -31.67 -11.29 -23.79
N GLY A 85 -32.12 -10.62 -22.73
CA GLY A 85 -33.04 -11.21 -21.75
C GLY A 85 -34.40 -11.52 -22.40
N ALA A 86 -35.01 -12.64 -22.03
CA ALA A 86 -36.35 -13.00 -22.51
C ALA A 86 -37.40 -12.00 -21.99
N ASN A 87 -38.29 -11.53 -22.88
CA ASN A 87 -39.42 -10.68 -22.49
C ASN A 87 -40.36 -11.43 -21.53
N GLY A 88 -40.72 -10.77 -20.42
CA GLY A 88 -41.78 -11.24 -19.53
C GLY A 88 -43.16 -11.17 -20.21
N THR A 89 -44.00 -12.17 -19.99
CA THR A 89 -45.39 -12.20 -20.49
C THR A 89 -46.27 -11.25 -19.69
N ASN A 90 -46.96 -10.32 -20.37
CA ASN A 90 -47.99 -9.48 -19.74
C ASN A 90 -49.16 -10.34 -19.23
N GLY A 91 -49.59 -10.10 -17.99
CA GLY A 91 -50.82 -10.67 -17.45
C GLY A 91 -52.06 -10.10 -18.16
N ALA A 92 -53.06 -10.94 -18.41
CA ALA A 92 -54.31 -10.54 -19.04
C ALA A 92 -55.16 -9.66 -18.09
N ASN A 93 -55.71 -8.56 -18.61
CA ASN A 93 -56.67 -7.72 -17.89
C ASN A 93 -57.99 -8.47 -17.67
N GLY A 94 -58.51 -8.45 -16.45
CA GLY A 94 -59.88 -8.88 -16.13
C GLY A 94 -60.92 -7.87 -16.66
N ALA A 95 -62.05 -8.38 -17.14
CA ALA A 95 -63.17 -7.58 -17.67
C ALA A 95 -63.90 -6.78 -16.57
N ALA A 96 -64.39 -5.58 -16.94
CA ALA A 96 -65.12 -4.68 -16.05
C ALA A 96 -66.56 -5.16 -15.79
N GLY A 97 -66.96 -5.17 -14.51
CA GLY A 97 -68.35 -5.34 -14.09
C GLY A 97 -69.13 -4.00 -14.03
N PRO A 98 -70.47 -4.02 -14.19
CA PRO A 98 -71.30 -2.81 -14.31
C PRO A 98 -71.45 -2.02 -13.01
N LYS A 99 -71.73 -0.71 -13.19
CA LYS A 99 -71.80 0.35 -12.17
C LYS A 99 -73.00 0.20 -11.24
N GLY A 100 -72.73 0.19 -9.93
CA GLY A 100 -73.72 0.35 -8.85
C GLY A 100 -73.59 1.70 -8.14
N ASP A 101 -74.67 2.14 -7.47
CA ASP A 101 -74.85 3.46 -6.88
C ASP A 101 -73.84 3.81 -5.77
N LYS A 102 -73.60 5.12 -5.62
CA LYS A 102 -72.57 5.71 -4.76
C LYS A 102 -72.90 5.50 -3.27
N GLY A 103 -72.21 4.54 -2.66
CA GLY A 103 -72.06 4.45 -1.20
C GLY A 103 -71.02 5.45 -0.68
N ASP A 104 -71.13 5.81 0.60
CA ASP A 104 -70.19 6.67 1.31
C ASP A 104 -68.75 6.14 1.20
N ALA A 105 -67.78 7.07 1.15
CA ALA A 105 -66.37 6.72 1.03
C ALA A 105 -65.94 5.87 2.23
N GLY A 106 -65.56 4.62 1.96
CA GLY A 106 -65.01 3.72 2.98
C GLY A 106 -63.71 4.29 3.58
N PRO A 107 -63.36 3.89 4.81
CA PRO A 107 -62.13 4.33 5.44
C PRO A 107 -60.91 3.96 4.59
N GLN A 108 -59.89 4.82 4.60
CA GLN A 108 -58.63 4.57 3.91
C GLN A 108 -58.07 3.21 4.32
N GLY A 109 -57.78 2.35 3.33
CA GLY A 109 -57.23 1.02 3.57
C GLY A 109 -55.90 1.09 4.33
N PRO A 110 -55.57 0.06 5.14
CA PRO A 110 -54.31 0.02 5.87
C PRO A 110 -53.12 0.13 4.92
N GLN A 111 -52.05 0.77 5.38
CA GLN A 111 -50.79 0.85 4.64
C GLN A 111 -50.33 -0.56 4.25
N GLY A 112 -49.98 -0.76 2.98
CA GLY A 112 -49.49 -2.04 2.49
C GLY A 112 -48.24 -2.49 3.24
N PRO A 113 -48.00 -3.81 3.35
CA PRO A 113 -46.80 -4.32 4.01
C PRO A 113 -45.54 -3.79 3.32
N GLN A 114 -44.48 -3.59 4.10
CA GLN A 114 -43.17 -3.23 3.58
C GLN A 114 -42.74 -4.26 2.52
N GLY A 115 -42.24 -3.77 1.37
CA GLY A 115 -41.73 -4.63 0.31
C GLY A 115 -40.60 -5.53 0.81
N PRO A 116 -40.42 -6.71 0.20
CA PRO A 116 -39.31 -7.61 0.56
C PRO A 116 -37.97 -6.90 0.37
N GLU A 117 -36.98 -7.30 1.17
CA GLU A 117 -35.60 -6.85 1.01
C GLU A 117 -35.10 -7.13 -0.41
N GLY A 118 -34.38 -6.17 -1.00
CA GLY A 118 -33.81 -6.31 -2.33
C GLY A 118 -32.82 -7.48 -2.39
N PRO A 119 -32.63 -8.11 -3.56
CA PRO A 119 -31.65 -9.18 -3.69
C PRO A 119 -30.25 -8.65 -3.37
N GLN A 120 -29.43 -9.50 -2.77
CA GLN A 120 -28.01 -9.21 -2.56
C GLN A 120 -27.35 -8.87 -3.91
N GLY A 121 -26.55 -7.80 -3.93
CA GLY A 121 -25.80 -7.41 -5.13
C GLY A 121 -24.90 -8.55 -5.63
N PRO A 122 -24.57 -8.58 -6.93
CA PRO A 122 -23.70 -9.62 -7.48
C PRO A 122 -22.36 -9.63 -6.74
N LYS A 123 -21.81 -10.83 -6.54
CA LYS A 123 -20.44 -11.00 -6.05
C LYS A 123 -19.51 -10.24 -7.00
N GLY A 124 -18.67 -9.35 -6.46
CA GLY A 124 -17.65 -8.66 -7.25
C GLY A 124 -16.77 -9.66 -7.99
N GLU A 125 -16.32 -9.29 -9.18
CA GLU A 125 -15.40 -10.11 -9.98
C GLU A 125 -14.16 -10.46 -9.15
N SER A 126 -13.70 -11.70 -9.25
CA SER A 126 -12.42 -12.10 -8.66
C SER A 126 -11.32 -11.27 -9.31
N GLY A 127 -10.58 -10.47 -8.53
CA GLY A 127 -9.47 -9.68 -9.04
C GLY A 127 -8.44 -10.59 -9.73
N THR A 128 -8.21 -10.36 -11.02
CA THR A 128 -7.28 -11.14 -11.86
C THR A 128 -5.85 -10.60 -11.83
N ALA A 129 -5.47 -9.81 -10.82
CA ALA A 129 -4.10 -9.33 -10.71
C ALA A 129 -3.18 -10.53 -10.44
N THR A 130 -2.40 -10.92 -11.44
CA THR A 130 -1.34 -11.91 -11.27
C THR A 130 -0.33 -11.36 -10.29
N TYR A 131 -0.21 -11.98 -9.13
CA TYR A 131 0.83 -11.64 -8.16
C TYR A 131 2.21 -11.73 -8.84
N ALA A 132 2.93 -10.61 -8.89
CA ALA A 132 4.22 -10.50 -9.56
C ALA A 132 5.35 -10.69 -8.55
N GLY A 133 6.22 -11.68 -8.78
CA GLY A 133 7.39 -11.97 -7.94
C GLY A 133 7.15 -13.10 -6.94
N PRO A 134 7.39 -14.38 -7.30
CA PRO A 134 7.19 -15.49 -6.37
C PRO A 134 8.07 -15.32 -5.12
N ASN A 135 7.63 -15.94 -4.02
CA ASN A 135 8.40 -16.18 -2.79
C ASN A 135 8.49 -15.03 -1.76
N TRP A 136 7.92 -13.84 -2.02
CA TRP A 136 7.83 -12.79 -1.00
C TRP A 136 6.51 -12.86 -0.22
N SER A 137 6.59 -13.12 1.09
CA SER A 137 5.39 -13.19 1.93
C SER A 137 5.68 -12.80 3.37
N VAL A 138 4.65 -12.83 4.22
CA VAL A 138 4.87 -12.85 5.67
C VAL A 138 5.52 -14.17 6.03
N ILE A 139 6.73 -14.13 6.58
CA ILE A 139 7.52 -15.32 6.93
C ILE A 139 7.61 -15.55 8.44
N ASP A 140 7.40 -14.51 9.25
CA ASP A 140 7.34 -14.65 10.71
C ASP A 140 6.32 -13.68 11.31
N ARG A 141 5.58 -14.17 12.29
CA ARG A 141 4.73 -13.37 13.18
C ARG A 141 4.81 -13.94 14.59
N ASN A 142 5.09 -13.06 15.54
CA ASN A 142 4.95 -13.36 16.96
C ASN A 142 4.04 -12.30 17.57
N VAL A 143 2.77 -12.63 17.75
CA VAL A 143 1.73 -11.65 18.06
C VAL A 143 0.93 -12.08 19.28
N ILE A 144 0.73 -11.15 20.21
CA ILE A 144 -0.33 -11.20 21.24
C ILE A 144 -1.49 -10.30 20.79
N GLY A 145 -1.18 -9.23 20.05
CA GLY A 145 -2.11 -8.30 19.40
C GLY A 145 -2.15 -8.43 17.88
N ALA A 146 -2.22 -7.30 17.17
CA ALA A 146 -2.34 -7.22 15.71
C ALA A 146 -1.01 -6.80 15.05
N GLY A 147 -0.12 -7.76 14.84
CA GLY A 147 1.04 -7.62 13.96
C GLY A 147 0.68 -7.95 12.51
N ASP A 148 0.92 -7.02 11.59
CA ASP A 148 0.51 -7.14 10.19
C ASP A 148 1.58 -6.62 9.23
N ALA A 149 1.72 -7.30 8.11
CA ALA A 149 2.59 -6.90 7.00
C ALA A 149 1.88 -7.22 5.68
N ALA A 150 1.61 -6.18 4.89
CA ALA A 150 0.82 -6.30 3.66
C ALA A 150 1.26 -5.28 2.61
N LEU A 151 1.26 -5.73 1.35
CA LEU A 151 1.47 -4.86 0.20
C LEU A 151 0.24 -3.95 0.00
N ARG A 152 0.45 -2.65 -0.23
CA ARG A 152 -0.63 -1.64 -0.20
C ARG A 152 -0.92 -1.02 -1.57
N SER A 153 -2.20 -0.73 -1.82
CA SER A 153 -2.69 -0.15 -3.10
C SER A 153 -3.17 1.31 -3.04
N GLY A 154 -3.05 2.04 -1.92
CA GLY A 154 -3.62 3.39 -1.73
C GLY A 154 -4.67 3.47 -0.59
N PRO A 155 -5.18 4.67 -0.18
CA PRO A 155 -5.05 5.08 1.22
C PRO A 155 -6.18 4.67 2.18
N THR A 156 -5.76 4.64 3.45
CA THR A 156 -6.44 4.26 4.69
C THR A 156 -6.89 2.82 4.86
N SER A 157 -6.44 2.27 5.98
CA SER A 157 -7.22 1.28 6.70
C SER A 157 -7.62 1.93 8.02
N SER A 158 -8.88 2.33 8.15
CA SER A 158 -9.44 2.72 9.43
C SER A 158 -9.69 1.44 10.24
N TRP A 159 -9.14 1.35 11.45
CA TRP A 159 -9.33 0.19 12.32
C TRP A 159 -9.79 0.62 13.72
N PRO A 160 -10.69 -0.14 14.38
CA PRO A 160 -11.15 0.18 15.72
C PRO A 160 -9.97 0.28 16.70
N GLY A 161 -9.81 1.45 17.34
CA GLY A 161 -8.77 1.69 18.35
C GLY A 161 -7.40 2.09 17.81
N ALA A 162 -7.25 2.34 16.51
CA ALA A 162 -6.06 2.98 15.94
C ALA A 162 -6.45 4.28 15.24
N GLU A 163 -5.64 5.33 15.41
CA GLU A 163 -5.78 6.53 14.58
C GLU A 163 -5.66 6.14 13.11
N ALA A 164 -6.55 6.66 12.28
CA ALA A 164 -6.46 6.52 10.83
C ALA A 164 -5.15 7.20 10.41
N VAL A 165 -4.09 6.41 10.26
CA VAL A 165 -2.85 6.94 9.76
C VAL A 165 -3.05 7.11 8.27
N GLU A 166 -3.23 8.35 7.84
CA GLU A 166 -3.06 8.82 6.48
C GLU A 166 -1.67 9.44 6.31
N PRO A 167 -0.63 8.66 5.98
CA PRO A 167 0.59 9.22 5.41
C PRO A 167 0.67 8.92 3.91
N PRO A 168 1.54 9.64 3.17
CA PRO A 168 1.80 9.43 1.76
C PRO A 168 2.64 8.15 1.56
N MET A 169 2.08 6.99 1.92
CA MET A 169 2.77 5.70 1.86
C MET A 169 2.90 5.15 0.44
N GLY A 170 2.45 5.91 -0.57
CA GLY A 170 2.44 5.48 -1.95
C GLY A 170 1.43 4.35 -2.21
N VAL A 171 0.99 4.27 -3.46
CA VAL A 171 0.54 3.00 -4.03
C VAL A 171 1.81 2.24 -4.35
N GLY A 172 1.91 0.99 -3.90
CA GLY A 172 3.13 0.20 -4.02
C GLY A 172 4.10 0.47 -2.88
N SER A 173 3.78 -0.07 -1.71
CA SER A 173 4.73 -0.21 -0.61
C SER A 173 4.31 -1.35 0.31
N LEU A 174 5.27 -1.85 1.08
CA LEU A 174 5.04 -2.80 2.17
C LEU A 174 4.62 -2.04 3.43
N GLY A 175 3.35 -2.16 3.82
CA GLY A 175 2.88 -1.69 5.12
C GLY A 175 3.31 -2.61 6.25
N LEU A 176 3.76 -2.05 7.36
CA LEU A 176 4.16 -2.79 8.57
C LEU A 176 3.46 -2.21 9.79
N ARG A 177 2.90 -3.09 10.62
CA ARG A 177 2.27 -2.71 11.88
C ARG A 177 2.61 -3.70 13.00
N THR A 178 2.89 -3.16 14.17
CA THR A 178 2.87 -3.88 15.44
C THR A 178 1.98 -3.10 16.40
N ALA A 179 0.94 -3.74 16.95
CA ALA A 179 -0.01 -3.06 17.83
C ALA A 179 0.57 -2.80 19.23
N SER A 180 1.60 -3.56 19.63
CA SER A 180 2.23 -3.47 20.94
C SER A 180 3.72 -3.80 20.88
N ALA A 181 4.41 -3.54 21.99
CA ALA A 181 5.81 -3.93 22.21
C ALA A 181 6.05 -5.45 22.20
N THR A 182 4.98 -6.26 22.28
CA THR A 182 5.08 -7.72 22.27
C THR A 182 4.88 -8.32 20.89
N ASP A 183 4.46 -7.51 19.91
CA ASP A 183 4.17 -7.97 18.56
C ASP A 183 5.40 -7.86 17.66
N LYS A 184 5.56 -8.84 16.76
CA LYS A 184 6.55 -8.89 15.68
C LYS A 184 5.86 -9.27 14.38
N THR A 185 6.33 -8.70 13.28
CA THR A 185 5.99 -9.14 11.93
C THR A 185 7.22 -9.02 11.02
N SER A 186 7.38 -9.97 10.10
CA SER A 186 8.45 -9.99 9.12
C SER A 186 7.90 -10.39 7.75
N PHE A 187 8.24 -9.59 6.74
CA PHE A 187 7.91 -9.85 5.35
C PHE A 187 9.20 -10.05 4.56
N GLY A 188 9.35 -11.21 3.93
CA GLY A 188 10.62 -11.63 3.37
C GLY A 188 10.49 -12.73 2.35
N ASN A 189 11.65 -13.20 1.91
CA ASN A 189 11.82 -14.26 0.93
C ASN A 189 12.79 -15.31 1.48
N GLU A 190 12.30 -16.53 1.59
CA GLU A 190 13.06 -17.69 2.11
C GLU A 190 13.58 -18.60 1.01
N VAL A 191 13.15 -18.40 -0.24
CA VAL A 191 13.43 -19.34 -1.33
C VAL A 191 14.60 -18.85 -2.16
N ASP A 192 14.56 -17.59 -2.58
CA ASP A 192 15.51 -17.09 -3.57
C ASP A 192 16.88 -16.80 -2.96
N PHE A 193 16.95 -16.58 -1.65
CA PHE A 193 18.20 -16.33 -0.92
C PHE A 193 18.77 -17.60 -0.26
N GLN A 194 18.05 -18.73 -0.30
CA GLN A 194 18.45 -19.90 0.46
C GLN A 194 19.78 -20.47 -0.05
N GLY A 195 20.78 -20.53 0.84
CA GLY A 195 22.10 -21.07 0.55
C GLY A 195 23.06 -20.07 -0.08
N ASP A 196 22.62 -18.84 -0.41
CA ASP A 196 23.51 -17.80 -0.90
C ASP A 196 24.56 -17.47 0.15
N ALA A 197 25.81 -17.26 -0.29
CA ALA A 197 26.87 -16.86 0.62
C ALA A 197 26.59 -15.46 1.18
N LEU A 198 26.75 -15.25 2.49
CA LEU A 198 26.62 -13.93 3.11
C LEU A 198 27.60 -12.91 2.48
N SER A 199 28.76 -13.39 2.02
CA SER A 199 29.77 -12.60 1.30
C SER A 199 29.32 -12.12 -0.08
N SER A 200 28.23 -12.64 -0.64
CA SER A 200 27.65 -12.16 -1.90
C SER A 200 26.90 -10.83 -1.74
N ILE A 201 26.50 -10.47 -0.51
CA ILE A 201 25.82 -9.21 -0.22
C ILE A 201 26.86 -8.09 -0.14
N SER A 202 26.94 -7.26 -1.18
CA SER A 202 27.85 -6.11 -1.21
C SER A 202 27.29 -4.86 -0.53
N SER A 203 25.97 -4.70 -0.52
CA SER A 203 25.29 -3.55 0.08
C SER A 203 23.87 -3.91 0.48
N VAL A 204 23.31 -3.17 1.43
CA VAL A 204 21.89 -3.20 1.76
C VAL A 204 21.39 -1.77 1.90
N SER A 205 20.29 -1.45 1.25
CA SER A 205 19.56 -0.21 1.51
C SER A 205 18.06 -0.43 1.37
N PHE A 206 17.27 0.46 1.97
CA PHE A 206 15.83 0.44 1.81
C PHE A 206 15.24 1.82 2.08
N TRP A 207 14.03 2.07 1.58
CA TRP A 207 13.31 3.32 1.84
C TRP A 207 12.24 3.07 2.88
N GLU A 208 12.30 3.80 3.98
CA GLU A 208 11.34 3.68 5.08
C GLU A 208 10.59 4.99 5.31
N TYR A 209 9.30 4.85 5.62
CA TYR A 209 8.48 5.90 6.17
C TYR A 209 8.14 5.60 7.63
N THR A 210 8.66 6.44 8.53
CA THR A 210 8.34 6.41 9.96
C THR A 210 7.42 7.56 10.32
N THR A 211 6.36 7.31 11.08
CA THR A 211 5.44 8.38 11.49
C THR A 211 5.93 9.15 12.72
N GLY A 212 5.36 10.34 12.94
CA GLY A 212 5.59 11.13 14.16
C GLY A 212 5.27 10.36 15.45
N GLU A 213 4.21 9.57 15.45
CA GLU A 213 3.78 8.75 16.59
C GLU A 213 4.78 7.64 16.89
N ASN A 214 5.39 7.03 15.87
CA ASN A 214 6.44 6.02 16.07
C ASN A 214 7.64 6.65 16.77
N ARG A 215 8.10 7.80 16.28
CA ARG A 215 9.26 8.52 16.81
C ARG A 215 9.02 9.07 18.22
N ALA A 216 7.79 9.47 18.54
CA ALA A 216 7.40 9.92 19.88
C ALA A 216 7.51 8.80 20.93
N LYS A 217 7.38 7.52 20.53
CA LYS A 217 7.59 6.38 21.44
C LYS A 217 9.07 6.13 21.70
N TYR A 218 9.87 6.10 20.63
CA TYR A 218 11.32 5.92 20.72
C TYR A 218 11.99 6.44 19.45
N VAL A 219 13.16 7.06 19.60
CA VAL A 219 13.89 7.71 18.50
C VAL A 219 14.36 6.73 17.42
N ASP A 220 14.60 5.47 17.82
CA ASP A 220 15.03 4.39 16.92
C ASP A 220 13.89 3.37 16.68
N ASN A 221 12.63 3.79 16.78
CA ASN A 221 11.46 2.94 16.50
C ASN A 221 11.19 2.83 14.99
N ALA A 222 12.07 2.10 14.30
CA ALA A 222 12.06 1.89 12.87
C ALA A 222 11.99 0.38 12.52
N ALA A 223 11.68 0.06 11.27
CA ALA A 223 11.87 -1.27 10.73
C ALA A 223 13.37 -1.57 10.54
N SER A 224 13.69 -2.86 10.44
CA SER A 224 15.04 -3.38 10.26
C SER A 224 15.08 -4.37 9.12
N VAL A 225 16.24 -4.53 8.48
CA VAL A 225 16.48 -5.72 7.65
C VAL A 225 16.98 -6.83 8.54
N ALA A 226 16.32 -7.98 8.53
CA ALA A 226 16.71 -9.17 9.25
C ALA A 226 17.00 -10.30 8.26
N MET A 227 18.11 -10.98 8.46
CA MET A 227 18.52 -12.13 7.68
C MET A 227 18.71 -13.31 8.62
N GLU A 228 17.98 -14.39 8.41
CA GLU A 228 18.35 -15.65 9.05
C GLU A 228 19.51 -16.26 8.26
N ILE A 229 20.54 -16.69 8.98
CA ILE A 229 21.76 -17.23 8.39
C ILE A 229 22.17 -18.50 9.11
N ASN A 230 22.85 -19.40 8.39
CA ASN A 230 23.76 -20.34 8.99
C ASN A 230 25.12 -19.64 9.18
N PRO A 231 25.66 -19.51 10.39
CA PRO A 231 26.96 -18.87 10.61
C PRO A 231 28.16 -19.58 9.96
N GLY A 232 28.03 -20.85 9.54
CA GLY A 232 29.08 -21.59 8.85
C GLY A 232 30.27 -22.01 9.73
N ASN A 233 30.18 -21.82 11.05
CA ASN A 233 31.29 -22.08 11.99
C ASN A 233 31.25 -23.46 12.67
N GLY A 234 30.29 -24.31 12.28
CA GLY A 234 30.11 -25.67 12.83
C GLY A 234 29.58 -25.73 14.27
N LYS A 235 29.28 -24.59 14.91
CA LYS A 235 28.82 -24.52 16.30
C LYS A 235 27.34 -24.19 16.41
N GLN A 236 26.84 -23.30 15.55
CA GLN A 236 25.43 -22.96 15.48
C GLN A 236 24.89 -23.31 14.09
N THR A 237 23.62 -23.71 14.04
CA THR A 237 22.93 -23.96 12.78
C THR A 237 22.16 -22.74 12.30
N TYR A 238 21.93 -21.75 13.15
CA TYR A 238 21.24 -20.52 12.80
C TYR A 238 21.69 -19.32 13.65
N SER A 239 21.52 -18.13 13.10
CA SER A 239 21.52 -16.84 13.80
C SER A 239 20.71 -15.84 12.98
N THR A 240 20.17 -14.80 13.62
CA THR A 240 19.63 -13.64 12.91
C THR A 240 20.67 -12.54 12.86
N LEU A 241 21.06 -12.15 11.65
CA LEU A 241 21.84 -10.95 11.37
C LEU A 241 20.86 -9.79 11.14
N ASN A 242 20.92 -8.78 11.99
CA ASN A 242 20.00 -7.64 11.98
C ASN A 242 20.74 -6.37 11.62
N PHE A 243 20.21 -5.63 10.63
CA PHE A 243 20.58 -4.26 10.33
C PHE A 243 19.63 -3.31 11.05
N VAL A 244 20.14 -2.61 12.07
CA VAL A 244 19.36 -1.68 12.89
C VAL A 244 19.41 -0.28 12.32
N VAL A 245 18.26 0.36 12.30
CA VAL A 245 18.10 1.75 11.89
C VAL A 245 17.93 2.65 13.10
N ARG A 246 18.49 3.86 13.02
CA ARG A 246 18.45 4.83 14.12
C ARG A 246 18.13 6.22 13.64
N ASN A 247 17.43 6.97 14.48
CA ASN A 247 17.18 8.40 14.35
C ASN A 247 16.63 8.81 12.97
N LEU A 248 15.63 8.08 12.46
CA LEU A 248 14.94 8.49 11.25
C LEU A 248 14.10 9.75 11.50
N PRO A 249 14.06 10.67 10.53
CA PRO A 249 13.12 11.79 10.57
C PRO A 249 11.68 11.26 10.46
N ALA A 250 10.76 11.91 11.18
CA ALA A 250 9.35 11.56 11.14
C ALA A 250 8.64 12.16 9.92
N ASN A 251 7.64 11.44 9.44
CA ASN A 251 6.70 11.83 8.39
C ASN A 251 7.34 12.11 7.03
N VAL A 252 8.50 11.50 6.75
CA VAL A 252 9.22 11.63 5.48
C VAL A 252 9.83 10.30 5.06
N TRP A 253 9.80 10.02 3.76
CA TRP A 253 10.52 8.88 3.19
C TRP A 253 12.01 9.11 3.32
N THR A 254 12.70 8.16 3.95
CA THR A 254 14.13 8.22 4.19
C THR A 254 14.79 6.98 3.61
N GLU A 255 15.82 7.20 2.79
CA GLU A 255 16.71 6.11 2.38
C GLU A 255 17.61 5.73 3.56
N VAL A 256 17.66 4.45 3.85
CA VAL A 256 18.49 3.85 4.89
C VAL A 256 19.59 3.06 4.20
N THR A 257 20.86 3.40 4.49
CA THR A 257 22.03 2.72 3.90
C THR A 257 22.95 2.15 4.98
N THR A 258 23.72 1.11 4.64
CA THR A 258 24.65 0.42 5.56
C THR A 258 25.96 1.16 5.84
N GLU A 259 26.02 2.48 5.64
CA GLU A 259 27.26 3.28 5.72
C GLU A 259 27.87 3.38 7.13
N SER A 260 27.23 2.81 8.15
CA SER A 260 27.69 2.82 9.55
C SER A 260 27.56 1.46 10.22
N ALA A 261 28.29 1.28 11.33
CA ALA A 261 28.25 0.07 12.14
C ALA A 261 26.86 -0.10 12.79
N SER A 262 26.01 -0.86 12.12
CA SER A 262 24.59 -1.02 12.44
C SER A 262 24.14 -2.48 12.42
N TRP A 263 25.08 -3.41 12.27
CA TRP A 263 24.81 -4.84 12.20
C TRP A 263 25.08 -5.53 13.52
N TYR A 264 24.18 -6.43 13.91
CA TYR A 264 24.42 -7.33 15.02
C TYR A 264 23.86 -8.73 14.75
N LEU A 265 24.47 -9.73 15.37
CA LEU A 265 24.00 -11.10 15.38
C LEU A 265 23.34 -11.42 16.72
N THR A 266 22.28 -12.23 16.66
CA THR A 266 21.63 -12.76 17.86
C THR A 266 22.39 -13.96 18.44
N GLY A 267 22.12 -14.27 19.71
CA GLY A 267 22.52 -15.54 20.32
C GLY A 267 24.04 -15.78 20.33
N ALA A 268 24.42 -17.05 20.28
CA ALA A 268 25.82 -17.49 20.43
C ALA A 268 26.73 -16.96 19.30
N ALA A 269 26.21 -16.83 18.08
CA ALA A 269 26.99 -16.27 16.97
C ALA A 269 27.37 -14.80 17.24
N GLY A 270 26.48 -13.99 17.83
CA GLY A 270 26.80 -12.62 18.23
C GLY A 270 27.82 -12.53 19.36
N THR A 271 27.75 -13.45 20.34
CA THR A 271 28.77 -13.54 21.39
C THR A 271 30.14 -13.92 20.83
N GLU A 272 30.20 -14.91 19.95
CA GLU A 272 31.45 -15.44 19.38
C GLU A 272 32.13 -14.47 18.43
N THR A 273 31.35 -13.80 17.59
CA THR A 273 31.87 -12.78 16.66
C THR A 273 32.19 -11.46 17.37
N GLY A 274 31.55 -11.18 18.51
CA GLY A 274 31.57 -9.88 19.16
C GLY A 274 30.69 -8.84 18.47
N CYS A 275 29.96 -9.21 17.41
CA CYS A 275 28.99 -8.34 16.73
C CYS A 275 27.59 -8.63 17.32
N ASN A 276 27.19 -7.88 18.34
CA ASN A 276 25.97 -8.13 19.12
C ASN A 276 25.24 -6.81 19.47
N GLN A 277 24.11 -6.89 20.17
CA GLN A 277 23.26 -5.72 20.48
C GLN A 277 23.95 -4.61 21.28
N THR A 278 25.10 -4.89 21.91
CA THR A 278 25.92 -3.92 22.63
C THR A 278 27.12 -3.43 21.82
N THR A 279 27.51 -4.15 20.77
CA THR A 279 28.69 -3.85 19.93
C THR A 279 28.32 -4.12 18.48
N TYR A 280 27.94 -3.06 17.79
CA TYR A 280 27.52 -3.14 16.38
C TYR A 280 28.74 -3.17 15.46
N CYS A 281 28.62 -3.91 14.37
CA CYS A 281 29.64 -4.08 13.35
C CYS A 281 29.20 -3.51 12.01
N THR A 282 30.14 -3.30 11.09
CA THR A 282 29.83 -3.14 9.67
C THR A 282 29.50 -4.50 9.04
N LEU A 283 28.85 -4.50 7.88
CA LEU A 283 28.57 -5.74 7.14
C LEU A 283 29.88 -6.49 6.81
N GLU A 284 30.90 -5.76 6.35
CA GLU A 284 32.23 -6.29 6.04
C GLU A 284 32.89 -6.98 7.25
N GLN A 285 32.76 -6.38 8.44
CA GLN A 285 33.28 -6.97 9.68
C GLN A 285 32.56 -8.27 10.03
N VAL A 286 31.24 -8.34 9.84
CA VAL A 286 30.46 -9.56 10.05
C VAL A 286 30.89 -10.64 9.04
N GLN A 287 30.98 -10.30 7.75
CA GLN A 287 31.43 -11.20 6.69
C GLN A 287 32.84 -11.74 6.94
N ALA A 288 33.77 -10.89 7.38
CA ALA A 288 35.14 -11.30 7.71
C ALA A 288 35.19 -12.27 8.90
N LYS A 289 34.24 -12.17 9.84
CA LYS A 289 34.14 -13.05 11.01
C LYS A 289 33.38 -14.35 10.73
N LEU A 290 32.54 -14.37 9.69
CA LEU A 290 31.73 -15.51 9.27
C LEU A 290 31.90 -15.75 7.75
N PRO A 291 33.10 -16.15 7.28
CA PRO A 291 33.40 -16.24 5.85
C PRO A 291 32.58 -17.31 5.12
N ASP A 292 32.17 -18.36 5.83
CA ASP A 292 31.41 -19.50 5.31
C ASP A 292 29.90 -19.38 5.60
N ALA A 293 29.43 -18.22 6.09
CA ALA A 293 28.02 -18.04 6.38
C ALA A 293 27.17 -18.07 5.11
N THR A 294 26.00 -18.69 5.23
CA THR A 294 24.99 -18.76 4.16
C THR A 294 23.67 -18.21 4.66
N LEU A 295 22.88 -17.64 3.74
CA LEU A 295 21.57 -17.09 4.03
C LEU A 295 20.52 -18.21 4.05
N TYR A 296 19.50 -18.03 4.88
CA TYR A 296 18.23 -18.73 4.79
C TYR A 296 17.15 -17.80 4.26
N THR A 297 17.12 -16.57 4.78
CA THR A 297 16.05 -15.62 4.49
C THR A 297 16.60 -14.20 4.45
N VAL A 298 15.90 -13.34 3.71
CA VAL A 298 16.03 -11.87 3.82
C VAL A 298 14.64 -11.29 4.03
N ALA A 299 14.48 -10.44 5.04
CA ALA A 299 13.20 -9.87 5.40
C ALA A 299 13.30 -8.43 5.90
N ILE A 300 12.29 -7.63 5.55
CA ILE A 300 11.96 -6.44 6.32
C ILE A 300 11.20 -6.88 7.57
N SER A 301 11.67 -6.46 8.73
CA SER A 301 11.16 -6.90 10.02
C SER A 301 10.90 -5.73 10.94
N LYS A 302 9.80 -5.82 11.71
CA LYS A 302 9.59 -4.98 12.89
C LYS A 302 9.52 -5.84 14.14
N GLY A 303 10.46 -5.60 15.05
CA GLY A 303 10.67 -6.38 16.26
C GLY A 303 9.75 -6.04 17.44
N ARG A 304 9.93 -6.79 18.53
CA ARG A 304 9.23 -6.65 19.81
C ARG A 304 9.91 -5.62 20.71
N ASP A 305 9.53 -4.36 20.54
CA ASP A 305 10.08 -3.24 21.32
C ASP A 305 9.01 -2.16 21.56
N TYR A 306 8.41 -1.66 20.48
CA TYR A 306 7.39 -0.62 20.51
C TYR A 306 6.36 -0.88 19.41
N ALA A 307 5.13 -0.46 19.70
CA ALA A 307 4.09 -0.40 18.68
C ALA A 307 4.51 0.53 17.54
N PHE A 308 4.31 0.08 16.31
CA PHE A 308 4.79 0.73 15.11
C PHE A 308 3.74 0.70 14.01
N SER A 309 3.71 1.74 13.20
CA SER A 309 2.92 1.80 11.97
C SER A 309 3.72 2.56 10.92
N GLY A 310 4.21 1.88 9.90
CA GLY A 310 5.09 2.47 8.89
C GLY A 310 5.01 1.72 7.56
N ALA A 311 5.89 2.07 6.63
CA ALA A 311 5.99 1.39 5.34
C ALA A 311 7.41 1.38 4.81
N VAL A 312 7.68 0.40 3.95
CA VAL A 312 8.91 0.29 3.18
C VAL A 312 8.57 0.23 1.69
N ASP A 313 9.23 1.06 0.89
CA ASP A 313 8.94 1.21 -0.56
C ASP A 313 9.72 0.17 -1.38
N ALA A 314 11.03 0.06 -1.12
CA ALA A 314 11.89 -0.91 -1.77
C ALA A 314 13.00 -1.38 -0.82
N LEU A 315 13.50 -2.58 -1.07
CA LEU A 315 14.68 -3.17 -0.43
C LEU A 315 15.72 -3.49 -1.51
N GLN A 316 16.92 -2.95 -1.38
CA GLN A 316 18.05 -3.24 -2.25
C GLN A 316 19.03 -4.17 -1.54
N ILE A 317 19.41 -5.26 -2.21
CA ILE A 317 20.46 -6.20 -1.81
C ILE A 317 21.47 -6.27 -2.95
N GLY A 318 22.67 -5.74 -2.73
CA GLY A 318 23.69 -5.59 -3.77
C GLY A 318 23.19 -4.75 -4.95
N SER A 319 23.21 -5.33 -6.16
CA SER A 319 22.72 -4.69 -7.39
C SER A 319 21.24 -4.95 -7.69
N THR A 320 20.55 -5.71 -6.84
CA THR A 320 19.13 -6.05 -7.07
C THR A 320 18.24 -5.26 -6.12
N THR A 321 17.30 -4.53 -6.69
CA THR A 321 16.25 -3.80 -6.00
C THR A 321 14.95 -4.59 -6.06
N TYR A 322 14.40 -4.88 -4.90
CA TYR A 322 13.09 -5.49 -4.69
C TYR A 322 12.08 -4.37 -4.41
N ASP A 323 11.32 -4.02 -5.44
CA ASP A 323 10.33 -2.94 -5.44
C ASP A 323 8.99 -3.48 -4.93
N PHE A 324 8.49 -2.95 -3.79
CA PHE A 324 7.26 -3.44 -3.18
C PHE A 324 6.05 -2.80 -3.86
N GLU A 325 5.31 -3.57 -4.65
CA GLU A 325 4.16 -3.09 -5.43
C GLU A 325 2.85 -3.62 -4.85
N PRO A 326 1.68 -3.03 -5.18
CA PRO A 326 0.39 -3.47 -4.63
C PRO A 326 0.06 -4.94 -4.91
N PHE A 327 0.61 -5.47 -5.99
CA PHE A 327 0.35 -6.81 -6.49
C PHE A 327 1.58 -7.71 -6.45
N GLY A 328 2.61 -7.38 -5.66
CA GLY A 328 3.75 -8.26 -5.47
C GLY A 328 5.07 -7.50 -5.33
N VAL A 329 6.18 -8.22 -5.50
CA VAL A 329 7.52 -7.65 -5.36
C VAL A 329 8.25 -7.79 -6.68
N VAL A 330 8.61 -6.66 -7.29
CA VAL A 330 9.28 -6.64 -8.59
C VAL A 330 10.79 -6.52 -8.38
N ALA A 331 11.53 -7.56 -8.74
CA ALA A 331 12.99 -7.52 -8.73
C ALA A 331 13.53 -6.81 -9.98
N LYS A 332 14.45 -5.87 -9.78
CA LYS A 332 15.16 -5.11 -10.83
C LYS A 332 16.66 -5.20 -10.54
N THR A 333 17.45 -5.68 -11.50
CA THR A 333 18.91 -5.76 -11.38
C THR A 333 19.54 -4.71 -12.30
N ASP A 334 20.41 -3.88 -11.73
CA ASP A 334 21.19 -2.85 -12.48
C ASP A 334 22.33 -3.44 -13.32
#